data_AF-A0A839UNN8-F1
#
_entry.id   AF-A0A839UNN8-F1
#
_cell.length_a   1.000
_cell.length_b   1.000
_cell.length_c   1.000
_cell.angle_alpha   90.00
_cell.angle_beta   90.00
_cell.angle_gamma   90.00
#
_symmetry.space_group_name_H-M   'P 1'
#
loop_
_entity.id
_entity.type
_entity.pdbx_description
1 polymer ?
#
loop_
_entity_poly.entity_id
_entity_poly.type
_entity_poly.pdbx_seq_one_letter_code
_entity_poly.pdbx_strand_id
1 'polypeptide(L)'
;MKSNKKRKAEIVAARTKKSEKNSAYINPYREPVPDWAVRVNPDEIVYHSLFMDIPLFYLDREFNCKKCGKTEIWTAERQKWWYEVAKGSFETTAAVCRECRDKKKAYVDQQKAHLEELKKKKPHQNEKFFKKT
;
A
#
# COMPACT_ATOMS: atom_id res chain seq x y z
N MET A 1 18.91 -25.29 45.04
CA MET A 1 19.24 -24.16 44.13
C MET A 1 20.16 -24.64 43.02
N LYS A 2 19.88 -24.35 41.74
CA LYS A 2 20.79 -24.71 40.64
C LYS A 2 22.06 -23.85 40.69
N SER A 3 23.21 -24.41 40.38
CA SER A 3 24.47 -23.65 40.24
C SER A 3 24.33 -22.54 39.19
N ASN A 4 24.87 -21.36 39.48
CA ASN A 4 24.85 -20.19 38.59
C ASN A 4 25.37 -20.51 37.18
N LYS A 5 26.34 -21.42 37.06
CA LYS A 5 26.89 -21.87 35.76
C LYS A 5 25.83 -22.64 34.94
N LYS A 6 25.07 -23.53 35.59
CA LYS A 6 23.97 -24.28 34.95
C LYS A 6 22.83 -23.34 34.53
N ARG A 7 22.47 -22.37 35.37
CA ARG A 7 21.45 -21.36 35.05
C ARG A 7 21.85 -20.46 33.87
N LYS A 8 23.12 -20.01 33.80
CA LYS A 8 23.63 -19.25 32.64
C LYS A 8 23.57 -20.06 31.34
N ALA A 9 23.97 -21.33 31.37
CA ALA A 9 23.90 -22.21 30.20
C ALA A 9 22.46 -22.41 29.70
N GLU A 10 21.50 -22.62 30.62
CA GLU A 10 20.07 -22.72 30.29
C GLU A 10 19.53 -21.44 29.62
N ILE A 11 19.92 -20.26 30.12
CA ILE A 11 19.52 -18.97 29.54
C ILE A 11 20.08 -18.80 28.12
N VAL A 12 21.36 -19.14 27.90
CA VAL A 12 21.98 -19.05 26.57
C VAL A 12 21.34 -20.04 25.59
N ALA A 13 21.06 -21.28 26.03
CA ALA A 13 20.36 -22.27 25.22
C ALA A 13 18.92 -21.83 24.86
N ALA A 14 18.22 -21.16 25.77
CA ALA A 14 16.89 -20.61 25.47
C ALA A 14 16.97 -19.43 24.48
N ARG A 15 17.99 -18.56 24.59
CA ARG A 15 18.21 -17.43 23.69
C ARG A 15 18.59 -17.87 22.28
N THR A 16 19.44 -18.88 22.15
CA THR A 16 19.83 -19.46 20.85
C THR A 16 18.64 -20.11 20.16
N LYS A 17 17.87 -20.96 20.85
CA LYS A 17 16.61 -21.51 20.31
C LYS A 17 15.61 -20.44 19.88
N LYS A 18 15.53 -19.32 20.60
CA LYS A 18 14.68 -18.18 20.22
C LYS A 18 15.23 -17.46 18.98
N SER A 19 16.55 -17.31 18.89
CA SER A 19 17.23 -16.73 17.72
C SER A 19 17.00 -17.55 16.46
N GLU A 20 17.13 -18.88 16.54
CA GLU A 20 16.90 -19.81 15.42
C GLU A 20 15.45 -19.76 14.93
N LYS A 21 14.48 -19.64 15.83
CA LYS A 21 13.08 -19.44 15.46
C LYS A 21 12.85 -18.08 14.79
N ASN A 22 13.51 -17.04 15.30
CA ASN A 22 13.38 -15.69 14.74
C ASN A 22 14.13 -15.52 13.42
N SER A 23 15.18 -16.30 13.13
CA SER A 23 15.93 -16.17 11.87
C SER A 23 15.13 -16.59 10.64
N ALA A 24 14.05 -17.37 10.81
CA ALA A 24 13.12 -17.70 9.73
C ALA A 24 12.18 -16.54 9.38
N TYR A 25 12.04 -15.53 10.24
CA TYR A 25 11.18 -14.38 10.00
C TYR A 25 11.90 -13.35 9.12
N ILE A 26 11.35 -13.13 7.93
CA ILE A 26 11.82 -12.09 7.01
C ILE A 26 11.34 -10.75 7.54
N ASN A 27 12.28 -9.96 8.08
CA ASN A 27 11.99 -8.61 8.54
C ASN A 27 12.35 -7.60 7.42
N PRO A 28 11.38 -6.85 6.87
CA PRO A 28 11.64 -5.88 5.80
C PRO A 28 12.50 -4.69 6.24
N TYR A 29 12.73 -4.50 7.54
CA TYR A 29 13.54 -3.42 8.10
C TYR A 29 14.97 -3.87 8.49
N ARG A 30 15.33 -5.14 8.26
CA ARG A 30 16.62 -5.68 8.68
C ARG A 30 17.35 -6.34 7.52
N GLU A 31 18.67 -6.15 7.48
CA GLU A 31 19.55 -6.87 6.59
C GLU A 31 19.73 -8.35 7.03
N PRO A 32 20.07 -9.27 6.11
CA PRO A 32 20.29 -9.03 4.68
C PRO A 32 18.99 -8.96 3.88
N VAL A 33 18.95 -8.05 2.90
CA VAL A 33 17.85 -7.97 1.94
C VAL A 33 17.94 -9.19 1.00
N PRO A 34 16.86 -9.99 0.87
CA PRO A 34 16.85 -11.10 -0.08
C PRO A 34 17.00 -10.61 -1.52
N ASP A 35 17.68 -11.38 -2.37
CA ASP A 35 17.97 -10.98 -3.76
C ASP A 35 16.70 -10.84 -4.63
N TRP A 36 15.66 -11.61 -4.32
CA TRP A 36 14.36 -11.55 -5.00
C TRP A 36 13.49 -10.36 -4.55
N ALA A 37 13.87 -9.63 -3.52
CA ALA A 37 13.04 -8.58 -2.94
C ALA A 37 13.18 -7.25 -3.69
N VAL A 38 12.06 -6.56 -3.89
CA VAL A 38 12.06 -5.25 -4.54
C VAL A 38 12.57 -4.19 -3.55
N ARG A 39 13.79 -3.71 -3.79
CA ARG A 39 14.42 -2.66 -2.98
C ARG A 39 13.66 -1.34 -3.05
N VAL A 40 13.57 -0.70 -1.89
CA VAL A 40 13.01 0.64 -1.74
C VAL A 40 14.09 1.67 -2.07
N ASN A 41 13.71 2.73 -2.79
CA ASN A 41 14.55 3.90 -2.99
C ASN A 41 14.13 5.03 -2.01
N PRO A 42 14.88 5.28 -0.92
CA PRO A 42 14.51 6.29 0.07
C PRO A 42 14.41 7.71 -0.50
N ASP A 43 15.23 8.05 -1.50
CA ASP A 43 15.28 9.40 -2.08
C ASP A 43 14.01 9.76 -2.86
N GLU A 44 13.26 8.76 -3.32
CA GLU A 44 12.02 8.97 -4.05
C GLU A 44 10.80 9.08 -3.12
N ILE A 45 10.93 8.78 -1.83
CA ILE A 45 9.81 8.80 -0.89
C ILE A 45 9.60 10.22 -0.38
N VAL A 46 8.47 10.82 -0.78
CA VAL A 46 8.14 12.21 -0.41
C VAL A 46 7.39 12.30 0.92
N TYR A 47 6.50 11.34 1.20
CA TYR A 47 5.60 11.40 2.35
C TYR A 47 5.77 10.16 3.23
N HIS A 48 6.68 10.25 4.19
CA HIS A 48 6.76 9.32 5.31
C HIS A 48 6.55 10.08 6.63
N SER A 49 5.93 9.41 7.59
CA SER A 49 5.79 9.93 8.95
C SER A 49 7.07 9.68 9.75
N LEU A 50 7.37 10.54 10.72
CA LEU A 50 8.48 10.33 11.66
C LEU A 50 8.26 9.11 12.57
N PHE A 51 7.02 8.63 12.65
CA PHE A 51 6.64 7.47 13.47
C PHE A 51 6.84 6.13 12.75
N MET A 52 7.09 6.13 11.43
CA MET A 52 7.18 4.92 10.63
C MET A 52 8.52 4.88 9.91
N ASP A 53 9.32 3.87 10.22
CA ASP A 53 10.57 3.60 9.49
C ASP A 53 10.27 3.21 8.05
N ILE A 54 11.20 3.56 7.15
CA ILE A 54 11.17 3.14 5.75
C ILE A 54 11.75 1.72 5.66
N PRO A 55 11.02 0.74 5.11
CA PRO A 55 11.57 -0.61 4.93
C PRO A 55 12.68 -0.61 3.88
N LEU A 56 13.56 -1.60 3.94
CA LEU A 56 14.62 -1.81 2.96
C LEU A 56 14.09 -2.38 1.64
N PHE A 57 12.99 -3.14 1.72
CA PHE A 57 12.31 -3.73 0.55
C PHE A 57 10.81 -3.88 0.78
N TYR A 58 10.06 -3.95 -0.32
CA TYR A 58 8.62 -4.20 -0.29
C TYR A 58 8.31 -5.70 -0.24
N LEU A 59 7.23 -6.05 0.45
CA LEU A 59 6.69 -7.40 0.55
C LEU A 59 5.25 -7.42 0.08
N ASP A 60 4.86 -8.46 -0.64
CA ASP A 60 3.49 -8.69 -1.06
C ASP A 60 2.54 -8.73 0.14
N ARG A 61 1.47 -7.94 0.07
CA ARG A 61 0.47 -7.86 1.16
C ARG A 61 -0.90 -8.20 0.63
N GLU A 62 -1.52 -9.21 1.21
CA GLU A 62 -2.92 -9.50 0.97
C GLU A 62 -3.80 -8.39 1.56
N PHE A 63 -4.83 -8.00 0.82
CA PHE A 63 -5.84 -7.07 1.30
C PHE A 63 -7.22 -7.46 0.76
N ASN A 64 -8.25 -7.08 1.51
CA ASN A 64 -9.64 -7.26 1.10
C ASN A 64 -10.16 -5.98 0.47
N CYS A 65 -10.70 -6.09 -0.73
CA CYS A 65 -11.27 -4.94 -1.43
C CYS A 65 -12.49 -4.39 -0.67
N LYS A 66 -12.44 -3.12 -0.28
CA LYS A 66 -13.56 -2.44 0.42
C LYS A 66 -14.86 -2.38 -0.40
N LYS A 67 -14.78 -2.50 -1.73
CA LYS A 67 -15.95 -2.44 -2.61
C LYS A 67 -16.60 -3.79 -2.88
N CYS A 68 -15.82 -4.79 -3.29
CA CYS A 68 -16.34 -6.09 -3.71
C CYS A 68 -16.03 -7.24 -2.74
N GLY A 69 -15.23 -7.00 -1.70
CA GLY A 69 -14.84 -8.01 -0.72
C GLY A 69 -13.78 -9.01 -1.19
N LYS A 70 -13.44 -9.05 -2.48
CA LYS A 70 -12.41 -9.96 -3.02
C LYS A 70 -11.05 -9.70 -2.38
N THR A 71 -10.38 -10.78 -2.00
CA THR A 71 -8.98 -10.75 -1.56
C THR A 71 -8.07 -10.63 -2.78
N GLU A 72 -7.17 -9.65 -2.76
CA GLU A 72 -6.15 -9.46 -3.80
C GLU A 72 -4.79 -9.22 -3.12
N ILE A 73 -3.72 -9.54 -3.82
CA ILE A 73 -2.36 -9.27 -3.38
C ILE A 73 -1.93 -7.90 -3.88
N TRP A 74 -1.54 -7.05 -2.95
CA TRP A 74 -0.83 -5.82 -3.26
C TRP A 74 0.65 -6.12 -3.41
N THR A 75 1.05 -6.33 -4.66
CA THR A 75 2.43 -6.73 -4.98
C THR A 75 3.45 -5.66 -4.61
N ALA A 76 4.68 -6.10 -4.33
CA ALA A 76 5.82 -5.25 -4.03
C ALA A 76 6.07 -4.19 -5.13
N GLU A 77 5.92 -4.57 -6.40
CA GLU A 77 6.03 -3.64 -7.54
C GLU A 77 4.96 -2.54 -7.52
N ARG A 78 3.72 -2.89 -7.18
CA ARG A 78 2.62 -1.92 -7.09
C ARG A 78 2.80 -0.99 -5.90
N GLN A 79 3.40 -1.48 -4.81
CA GLN A 79 3.79 -0.65 -3.67
C GLN A 79 4.88 0.34 -4.09
N LYS A 80 5.93 -0.13 -4.76
CA LYS A 80 7.00 0.71 -5.31
C LYS A 80 6.43 1.83 -6.18
N TRP A 81 5.59 1.50 -7.17
CA TRP A 81 4.96 2.51 -8.01
C TRP A 81 4.13 3.53 -7.21
N TRP A 82 3.38 3.09 -6.20
CA TRP A 82 2.53 3.99 -5.42
C TRP A 82 3.33 4.97 -4.58
N TYR A 83 4.35 4.49 -3.85
CA TYR A 83 5.12 5.34 -2.94
C TYR A 83 6.17 6.17 -3.68
N GLU A 84 6.86 5.59 -4.67
CA GLU A 84 7.98 6.23 -5.35
C GLU A 84 7.56 7.01 -6.60
N VAL A 85 6.59 6.54 -7.39
CA VAL A 85 6.19 7.20 -8.64
C VAL A 85 4.97 8.10 -8.44
N ALA A 86 3.90 7.55 -7.85
CA ALA A 86 2.68 8.31 -7.60
C ALA A 86 2.80 9.24 -6.37
N LYS A 87 3.90 9.15 -5.62
CA LYS A 87 4.18 9.93 -4.40
C LYS A 87 3.06 9.83 -3.37
N GLY A 88 2.47 8.65 -3.22
CA GLY A 88 1.48 8.37 -2.18
C GLY A 88 2.11 8.36 -0.77
N SER A 89 1.31 8.65 0.25
CA SER A 89 1.76 8.56 1.65
C SER A 89 2.06 7.12 2.04
N PHE A 90 3.19 6.90 2.73
CA PHE A 90 3.62 5.58 3.22
C PHE A 90 2.60 4.93 4.18
N GLU A 91 1.77 5.74 4.84
CA GLU A 91 0.72 5.28 5.76
C GLU A 91 -0.49 4.67 5.03
N THR A 92 -0.58 4.85 3.72
CA THR A 92 -1.70 4.34 2.92
C THR A 92 -1.44 2.92 2.44
N THR A 93 -2.50 2.12 2.37
CA THR A 93 -2.47 0.76 1.85
C THR A 93 -3.47 0.58 0.69
N ALA A 94 -3.30 -0.48 -0.10
CA ALA A 94 -4.29 -0.83 -1.10
C ALA A 94 -5.63 -1.19 -0.43
N ALA A 95 -6.66 -0.39 -0.71
CA ALA A 95 -8.02 -0.60 -0.18
C ALA A 95 -9.02 -1.14 -1.22
N VAL A 96 -8.69 -1.04 -2.51
CA VAL A 96 -9.59 -1.38 -3.62
C VAL A 96 -8.84 -2.19 -4.67
N CYS A 97 -9.44 -3.28 -5.12
CA CYS A 97 -8.91 -4.17 -6.15
C CYS A 97 -8.78 -3.50 -7.52
N ARG A 98 -7.96 -4.08 -8.40
CA ARG A 98 -7.72 -3.54 -9.75
C ARG A 98 -9.03 -3.41 -10.54
N GLU A 99 -9.85 -4.45 -10.58
CA GLU A 99 -11.14 -4.46 -11.28
C GLU A 99 -12.05 -3.31 -10.81
N CYS A 100 -12.14 -3.07 -9.50
CA CYS A 100 -12.95 -1.99 -8.96
C CYS A 100 -12.36 -0.60 -9.22
N ARG A 101 -11.03 -0.46 -9.34
CA ARG A 101 -10.41 0.79 -9.77
C ARG A 101 -10.70 1.06 -11.25
N ASP A 102 -10.61 0.05 -12.10
CA ASP A 102 -10.86 0.19 -13.54
C ASP A 102 -12.33 0.55 -13.82
N LYS A 103 -13.27 -0.11 -13.13
CA LYS A 103 -14.70 0.28 -13.17
C LYS A 103 -14.92 1.73 -12.74
N LYS A 104 -14.22 2.20 -11.69
CA LYS A 104 -14.32 3.60 -11.25
C LYS A 104 -13.78 4.56 -12.30
N LYS A 105 -12.65 4.24 -12.93
CA LYS A 105 -12.07 5.06 -14.01
C LYS A 105 -13.04 5.17 -15.18
N ALA A 106 -13.56 4.04 -15.66
CA ALA A 106 -14.52 4.00 -16.76
C ALA A 106 -15.77 4.85 -16.48
N TYR A 107 -16.33 4.77 -15.26
CA TYR A 107 -17.47 5.59 -14.87
C TYR A 107 -17.14 7.10 -14.89
N VAL A 108 -15.99 7.50 -14.36
CA VAL A 108 -15.56 8.90 -14.36
C VAL A 108 -15.34 9.41 -15.78
N ASP A 109 -14.76 8.59 -16.65
CA ASP A 109 -14.51 8.97 -18.05
C ASP A 109 -15.82 9.12 -18.84
N GLN A 110 -16.79 8.21 -18.63
CA GLN A 110 -18.14 8.34 -19.19
C GLN A 110 -18.84 9.61 -18.70
N GLN A 111 -18.73 9.92 -17.39
CA GLN A 111 -19.32 11.13 -16.83
C GLN A 111 -18.70 12.40 -17.44
N LYS A 112 -17.38 12.43 -17.65
CA LYS A 112 -16.70 13.54 -18.32
C LYS A 112 -17.19 13.71 -19.75
N ALA A 113 -17.23 12.63 -20.52
CA ALA A 113 -17.73 12.66 -21.91
C ALA A 113 -19.16 13.19 -21.98
N HIS A 114 -20.04 12.70 -21.10
CA HIS A 114 -21.42 13.19 -21.00
C HIS A 114 -21.50 14.68 -20.67
N LEU A 115 -20.70 15.17 -19.73
CA LEU A 115 -20.64 16.59 -19.37
C LEU A 115 -20.12 17.45 -20.54
N GLU A 116 -19.16 16.96 -21.32
CA GLU A 116 -18.68 17.64 -22.52
C GLU A 116 -19.74 17.71 -23.62
N GLU A 117 -20.53 16.65 -23.81
CA GLU A 117 -21.67 16.68 -24.72
C GLU A 117 -22.72 17.70 -24.28
N LEU A 118 -23.06 17.75 -22.99
CA LEU A 118 -24.00 18.73 -22.45
C LEU A 118 -23.52 20.17 -22.66
N LYS A 119 -22.22 20.45 -22.52
CA LYS A 119 -21.65 21.78 -22.80
C LYS A 119 -21.81 22.20 -24.26
N LYS A 120 -21.86 21.25 -25.21
CA LYS A 120 -22.03 21.53 -26.64
C LYS A 120 -23.50 21.75 -27.03
N LYS A 121 -24.46 21.27 -26.22
CA LYS A 121 -25.89 21.43 -26.53
C LYS A 121 -26.29 22.90 -26.39
N LYS A 122 -26.99 23.42 -27.40
CA LYS A 122 -27.50 24.79 -27.39
C LYS A 122 -28.49 24.97 -26.23
N PRO A 123 -28.48 26.13 -25.56
CA PRO A 123 -29.46 26.43 -24.54
C PRO A 123 -30.88 26.41 -25.12
N HIS A 124 -31.83 25.98 -24.30
CA HIS A 124 -33.24 25.99 -24.65
C HIS A 124 -33.74 27.42 -24.89
N GLN A 125 -34.67 27.62 -25.83
CA GLN A 125 -35.14 28.96 -26.22
C GLN A 125 -35.65 29.80 -25.03
N ASN A 126 -36.28 29.15 -24.05
CA ASN A 126 -36.79 29.79 -22.84
C ASN A 126 -35.83 29.70 -21.62
N GLU A 127 -34.52 29.54 -21.81
CA GLU A 127 -33.55 29.41 -20.71
C GLU A 127 -33.62 30.56 -19.68
N LYS A 128 -33.91 31.78 -20.13
CA LYS A 128 -34.08 32.97 -19.27
C LYS A 128 -35.30 32.88 -18.33
N PHE A 129 -36.31 32.08 -18.67
CA PHE A 129 -37.48 31.85 -17.81
C PHE A 129 -37.11 30.93 -16.64
N PHE A 130 -36.34 29.87 -16.90
CA PHE A 130 -35.95 28.88 -15.90
C PHE A 130 -34.86 29.36 -14.93
N LYS A 131 -34.07 30.38 -15.28
CA LYS A 131 -33.00 30.94 -14.43
C LYS A 131 -33.45 32.07 -13.49
N LYS A 132 -34.75 32.42 -13.46
CA LYS A 132 -35.29 33.44 -12.53
C LYS A 132 -35.67 32.81 -11.18
N THR A 133 -34.66 32.65 -10.33
CA THR A 133 -34.72 32.50 -8.86
C THR A 133 -33.44 33.07 -8.31
#